data_AF-A0A7V6LF88-F1
#
_entry.id   AF-A0A7V6LF88-F1
#
_cell.length_a   1.000
_cell.length_b   1.000
_cell.length_c   1.000
_cell.angle_alpha   90.00
_cell.angle_beta   90.00
_cell.angle_gamma   90.00
#
_symmetry.space_group_name_H-M   'P 1'
#
loop_
_entity.id
_entity.type
_entity.pdbx_description
1 polymer ?
#
loop_
_entity_poly.entity_id
_entity_poly.type
_entity_poly.pdbx_seq_one_letter_code
_entity_poly.pdbx_strand_id
1 'polypeptide(L)'
;MYDVNGMGLRIAQKRRALGLTQEALAEKLGISAQAVSKWETGLGLPDLALLPTLAAELGTGMDELFGGSPAAAAEEPEASTVFPAHHDGLDLIHVYGRCALYASQKPQNIDKEKVTFADGSEADLVTHTAINRGKHRLHILCEDELEPEMETDQKQVKDPTLYDRYEFDLGGDAKVRLVRVKDNSSGGWEASGHEQFMKALKVEQKGNVFSAKLARYRDGVTFSLFRRYSETDGTLTVYVPQEKIAELKLNVRGANRFESDVAAESSNIDVSGAGKVTLTDAGRLQLLVNGAGLLRCTSVENPTLTLTGAAKVNIDRVSGDGVCNLAGAGLVKLSGSLNRLNLTMNGAGKLTGDDLTVDVLDANMSGASFATVGRVRGESTERVAQMSKLNIRQRG
;
A
#
# COMPACT_ATOMS: atom_id res chain seq x y z
N MET A 1 19.48 -4.49 -19.20
CA MET A 1 20.25 -5.74 -19.04
C MET A 1 19.25 -6.83 -18.70
N TYR A 2 19.26 -7.96 -19.41
CA TYR A 2 18.25 -9.01 -19.27
C TYR A 2 18.69 -9.95 -18.16
N ASP A 3 18.33 -9.65 -16.91
CA ASP A 3 18.62 -10.52 -15.77
C ASP A 3 17.32 -10.88 -15.05
N VAL A 4 16.78 -12.05 -15.38
CA VAL A 4 15.62 -12.62 -14.69
C VAL A 4 16.13 -13.32 -13.44
N ASN A 5 15.99 -12.64 -12.29
CA ASN A 5 16.33 -13.17 -10.97
C ASN A 5 17.74 -13.79 -10.85
N GLY A 6 18.77 -13.39 -11.61
CA GLY A 6 20.09 -14.03 -11.53
C GLY A 6 20.19 -15.37 -12.26
N MET A 7 19.26 -15.68 -13.18
CA MET A 7 19.23 -16.93 -13.95
C MET A 7 20.58 -17.21 -14.64
N GLY A 8 21.21 -16.20 -15.25
CA GLY A 8 22.51 -16.33 -15.89
C GLY A 8 23.60 -16.86 -14.95
N LEU A 9 23.62 -16.37 -13.71
CA LEU A 9 24.56 -16.83 -12.69
C LEU A 9 24.31 -18.28 -12.29
N ARG A 10 23.04 -18.69 -12.18
CA ARG A 10 22.68 -20.08 -11.84
C ARG A 10 23.03 -21.06 -12.96
N ILE A 11 22.78 -20.69 -14.21
CA ILE A 11 23.21 -21.46 -15.39
C ILE A 11 24.72 -21.67 -15.33
N ALA A 12 25.48 -20.58 -15.10
CA ALA A 12 26.93 -20.66 -14.99
C ALA A 12 27.40 -21.54 -13.81
N GLN A 13 26.75 -21.43 -12.65
CA GLN A 13 27.07 -22.21 -11.46
C GLN A 13 26.80 -23.70 -11.68
N LYS A 14 25.62 -24.07 -12.16
CA LYS A 14 25.23 -25.46 -12.40
C LYS A 14 26.05 -26.11 -13.51
N ARG A 15 26.32 -25.39 -14.60
CA ARG A 15 27.21 -25.85 -15.66
C ARG A 15 28.60 -26.19 -15.11
N ARG A 16 29.18 -25.29 -14.30
CA ARG A 16 30.50 -25.50 -13.69
C ARG A 16 30.48 -26.64 -12.68
N ALA A 17 29.40 -26.81 -11.92
CA ALA A 17 29.24 -27.94 -10.99
C ALA A 17 29.24 -29.29 -11.72
N LEU A 18 28.75 -29.33 -12.96
CA LEU A 18 28.80 -30.51 -13.84
C LEU A 18 30.12 -30.65 -14.63
N GLY A 19 31.09 -29.75 -14.43
CA GLY A 19 32.37 -29.77 -15.13
C GLY A 19 32.30 -29.45 -16.64
N LEU A 20 31.18 -28.91 -17.12
CA LEU A 20 30.98 -28.60 -18.54
C LEU A 20 31.62 -27.27 -18.92
N THR A 21 32.18 -27.14 -20.12
CA THR A 21 32.53 -25.84 -20.71
C THR A 21 31.30 -25.17 -21.33
N GLN A 22 31.38 -23.88 -21.69
CA GLN A 22 30.26 -23.21 -22.38
C GLN A 22 30.00 -23.84 -23.75
N GLU A 23 31.05 -24.29 -24.44
CA GLU A 23 30.99 -25.02 -25.70
C GLU A 23 30.30 -26.37 -25.54
N ALA A 24 30.63 -27.12 -24.48
CA ALA A 24 30.03 -28.42 -24.22
C ALA A 24 28.53 -28.32 -23.88
N LEU A 25 28.13 -27.30 -23.12
CA LEU A 25 26.71 -27.04 -22.86
C LEU A 25 25.97 -26.57 -24.14
N ALA A 26 26.62 -25.74 -24.95
CA ALA A 26 26.03 -25.27 -26.20
C ALA A 26 25.81 -26.41 -27.21
N GLU A 27 26.75 -27.35 -27.31
CA GLU A 27 26.64 -28.55 -28.15
C GLU A 27 25.46 -29.42 -27.73
N LYS A 28 25.30 -29.68 -26.43
CA LYS A 28 24.17 -30.42 -25.85
C LYS A 28 22.81 -29.77 -26.16
N LEU A 29 22.77 -28.44 -26.27
CA LEU A 29 21.56 -27.67 -26.51
C LEU A 29 21.34 -27.30 -27.99
N GLY A 30 22.25 -27.67 -28.89
CA GLY A 30 22.16 -27.36 -30.32
C GLY A 30 22.28 -25.86 -30.64
N ILE A 31 23.03 -25.10 -29.84
CA ILE A 31 23.20 -23.65 -29.99
C ILE A 31 24.67 -23.23 -30.05
N SER A 32 24.94 -21.94 -30.23
CA SER A 32 26.31 -21.40 -30.19
C SER A 32 26.81 -21.17 -28.76
N ALA A 33 28.10 -21.37 -28.52
CA ALA A 33 28.74 -21.02 -27.24
C ALA A 33 28.57 -19.54 -26.88
N GLN A 34 28.47 -18.66 -27.88
CA GLN A 34 28.20 -17.23 -27.69
C GLN A 34 26.81 -16.97 -27.08
N ALA A 35 25.80 -17.80 -27.39
CA ALA A 35 24.48 -17.70 -26.77
C ALA A 35 24.54 -18.03 -25.28
N VAL A 36 25.23 -19.12 -24.91
CA VAL A 36 25.47 -19.51 -23.51
C VAL A 36 26.24 -18.41 -22.77
N SER A 37 27.30 -17.86 -23.37
CA SER A 37 28.04 -16.74 -22.79
C SER A 37 27.15 -15.52 -22.53
N LYS A 38 26.27 -15.14 -23.46
CA LYS A 38 25.34 -14.02 -23.27
C LYS A 38 24.37 -14.27 -22.12
N TRP A 39 23.90 -15.50 -21.96
CA TRP A 39 23.02 -15.87 -20.83
C TRP A 39 23.76 -15.74 -19.50
N GLU A 40 24.97 -16.30 -19.41
CA GLU A 40 25.77 -16.31 -18.18
C GLU A 40 26.22 -14.90 -17.75
N THR A 41 26.32 -13.95 -18.68
CA THR A 41 26.69 -12.55 -18.41
C THR A 41 25.50 -11.59 -18.35
N GLY A 42 24.25 -12.08 -18.41
CA GLY A 42 23.04 -11.24 -18.35
C GLY A 42 22.81 -10.35 -19.59
N LEU A 43 23.48 -10.67 -20.70
CA LEU A 43 23.38 -9.98 -21.99
C LEU A 43 22.30 -10.58 -22.91
N GLY A 44 21.62 -11.64 -22.46
CA GLY A 44 20.49 -12.28 -23.14
C GLY A 44 19.86 -13.36 -22.26
N LEU A 45 18.74 -13.94 -22.71
CA LEU A 45 18.05 -15.03 -22.01
C LEU A 45 17.93 -16.25 -22.92
N PRO A 46 17.85 -17.46 -22.35
CA PRO A 46 17.46 -18.64 -23.09
C PRO A 46 16.07 -18.46 -23.70
N ASP A 47 15.87 -19.00 -24.90
CA ASP A 47 14.53 -19.08 -25.49
C ASP A 47 13.65 -19.94 -24.59
N LEU A 48 12.37 -19.56 -24.46
CA LEU A 48 11.37 -20.29 -23.71
C LEU A 48 11.33 -21.77 -24.10
N ALA A 49 11.47 -22.07 -25.40
CA ALA A 49 11.49 -23.43 -25.93
C ALA A 49 12.73 -24.24 -25.50
N LEU A 50 13.84 -23.59 -25.14
CA LEU A 50 15.09 -24.24 -24.73
C LEU A 50 15.14 -24.51 -23.23
N LEU A 51 14.29 -23.87 -22.42
CA LEU A 51 14.36 -23.97 -20.96
C LEU A 51 14.15 -25.39 -20.42
N PRO A 52 13.21 -26.22 -20.91
CA PRO A 52 13.05 -27.59 -20.41
C PRO A 52 14.31 -28.44 -20.65
N THR A 53 14.89 -28.32 -21.84
CA THR A 53 16.12 -29.05 -22.22
C THR A 53 17.32 -28.53 -21.43
N LEU A 54 17.43 -27.21 -21.25
CA LEU A 54 18.47 -26.60 -20.42
C LEU A 54 18.39 -27.08 -18.97
N ALA A 55 17.18 -27.16 -18.40
CA ALA A 55 16.96 -27.65 -17.05
C ALA A 55 17.39 -29.12 -16.91
N ALA A 56 17.02 -29.96 -17.88
CA ALA A 56 17.42 -31.36 -17.94
C ALA A 56 18.94 -31.53 -18.03
N GLU A 57 19.62 -30.81 -18.93
CA GLU A 57 21.07 -30.87 -19.11
C GLU A 57 21.85 -30.35 -17.89
N LEU A 58 21.25 -29.43 -17.12
CA LEU A 58 21.83 -28.89 -15.89
C LEU A 58 21.42 -29.65 -14.63
N GLY A 59 20.62 -30.71 -14.74
CA GLY A 59 20.16 -31.53 -13.61
C GLY A 59 19.37 -30.72 -12.58
N THR A 60 18.49 -29.83 -13.03
CA THR A 60 17.77 -28.88 -12.17
C THR A 60 16.31 -28.74 -12.57
N GLY A 61 15.47 -28.29 -11.64
CA GLY A 61 14.09 -27.92 -11.95
C GLY A 61 14.00 -26.56 -12.63
N MET A 62 12.89 -26.32 -13.33
CA MET A 62 12.57 -25.00 -13.86
C MET A 62 12.54 -23.94 -12.75
N ASP A 63 11.92 -24.27 -11.61
CA ASP A 63 11.84 -23.36 -10.47
C ASP A 63 13.22 -22.92 -9.97
N GLU A 64 14.18 -23.84 -9.89
CA GLU A 64 15.56 -23.55 -9.49
C GLU A 64 16.29 -22.64 -10.50
N LEU A 65 16.04 -22.78 -11.81
CA LEU A 65 16.59 -21.86 -12.81
C LEU A 65 16.05 -20.44 -12.61
N PHE A 66 14.77 -20.30 -12.24
CA PHE A 66 14.11 -19.01 -11.99
C PHE A 66 14.31 -18.47 -10.56
N GLY A 67 14.90 -19.26 -9.65
CA GLY A 67 15.29 -18.84 -8.31
C GLY A 67 14.45 -19.35 -7.15
N GLY A 68 13.57 -20.32 -7.39
CA GLY A 68 12.98 -21.15 -6.34
C GLY A 68 14.07 -21.98 -5.64
N SER A 69 14.04 -22.04 -4.32
CA SER A 69 14.93 -22.91 -3.54
C SER A 69 14.37 -24.33 -3.52
N PRO A 70 15.18 -25.40 -3.64
CA PRO A 70 14.73 -26.74 -3.33
C PRO A 70 14.67 -26.88 -1.81
N ALA A 71 13.51 -26.58 -1.24
CA ALA A 71 13.20 -26.88 0.15
C ALA A 71 11.72 -27.23 0.24
N ALA A 72 11.36 -28.43 -0.24
CA ALA A 72 10.19 -29.22 0.18
C ALA A 72 10.07 -30.49 -0.70
N ALA A 73 11.04 -31.39 -0.64
CA ALA A 73 10.88 -32.72 -1.23
C ALA A 73 11.78 -33.75 -0.56
N ALA A 74 11.66 -33.90 0.77
CA ALA A 74 12.00 -35.11 1.51
C ALA A 74 11.86 -34.83 3.01
N GLU A 75 10.62 -34.66 3.49
CA GLU A 75 10.21 -34.95 4.86
C GLU A 75 8.67 -35.03 4.78
N GLU A 76 8.11 -36.14 5.24
CA GLU A 76 6.66 -36.34 5.34
C GLU A 76 6.07 -35.17 6.16
N PRO A 77 5.01 -34.48 5.71
CA PRO A 77 4.44 -33.43 6.52
C PRO A 77 3.58 -34.10 7.60
N GLU A 78 4.13 -34.18 8.80
CA GLU A 78 3.29 -34.15 10.00
C GLU A 78 2.38 -32.91 9.91
N ALA A 79 1.10 -33.11 10.21
CA ALA A 79 0.01 -32.15 10.03
C ALA A 79 0.41 -30.71 10.40
N SER A 80 0.39 -29.80 9.42
CA SER A 80 0.71 -28.39 9.62
C SER A 80 -0.47 -27.64 10.25
N THR A 81 -0.14 -26.74 11.16
CA THR A 81 -1.05 -25.92 12.00
C THR A 81 -1.74 -24.77 11.24
N VAL A 82 -1.84 -24.84 9.92
CA VAL A 82 -2.28 -23.73 9.06
C VAL A 82 -3.79 -23.78 8.77
N PHE A 83 -4.41 -24.95 8.86
CA PHE A 83 -5.82 -25.14 8.57
C PHE A 83 -6.66 -25.17 9.85
N PRO A 84 -7.75 -24.38 9.94
CA PRO A 84 -8.60 -24.39 11.13
C PRO A 84 -9.25 -25.76 11.32
N ALA A 85 -9.51 -26.16 12.57
CA ALA A 85 -10.17 -27.44 12.87
C ALA A 85 -11.59 -27.53 12.28
N HIS A 86 -12.22 -26.39 12.01
CA HIS A 86 -13.55 -26.28 11.41
C HIS A 86 -13.56 -25.17 10.36
N HIS A 87 -14.22 -25.39 9.23
CA HIS A 87 -14.41 -24.40 8.17
C HIS A 87 -15.80 -24.61 7.53
N ASP A 88 -16.56 -23.54 7.31
CA ASP A 88 -17.90 -23.61 6.69
C ASP A 88 -18.90 -24.58 7.35
N GLY A 89 -18.75 -24.79 8.65
CA GLY A 89 -19.55 -25.73 9.45
C GLY A 89 -19.22 -27.20 9.20
N LEU A 90 -18.02 -27.49 8.68
CA LEU A 90 -17.49 -28.82 8.42
C LEU A 90 -16.22 -29.07 9.24
N ASP A 91 -15.98 -30.34 9.58
CA ASP A 91 -14.82 -30.75 10.36
C ASP A 91 -13.63 -31.03 9.45
N LEU A 92 -12.42 -30.68 9.89
CA LEU A 92 -11.20 -31.04 9.19
C LEU A 92 -11.01 -32.56 9.17
N ILE A 93 -10.93 -33.13 7.96
CA ILE A 93 -10.81 -34.58 7.74
C ILE A 93 -9.37 -34.99 7.46
N HIS A 94 -8.70 -34.27 6.56
CA HIS A 94 -7.37 -34.64 6.09
C HIS A 94 -6.62 -33.42 5.53
N VAL A 95 -5.30 -33.42 5.65
CA VAL A 95 -4.42 -32.39 5.09
C VAL A 95 -3.37 -33.09 4.24
N TYR A 96 -3.17 -32.61 3.01
CA TYR A 96 -2.13 -33.11 2.13
C TYR A 96 -1.57 -31.97 1.28
N GLY A 97 -0.25 -31.75 1.37
CA GLY A 97 0.40 -30.61 0.72
C GLY A 97 -0.12 -29.28 1.30
N ARG A 98 -0.56 -28.39 0.40
CA ARG A 98 -1.06 -27.04 0.74
C ARG A 98 -2.59 -26.95 0.74
N CYS A 99 -3.29 -28.08 0.91
CA CYS A 99 -4.74 -28.14 0.92
C CYS A 99 -5.27 -29.05 2.03
N ALA A 100 -6.46 -28.72 2.52
CA ALA A 100 -7.20 -29.44 3.54
C ALA A 100 -8.58 -29.84 3.02
N LEU A 101 -9.00 -31.06 3.37
CA LEU A 101 -10.35 -31.56 3.14
C LEU A 101 -11.18 -31.39 4.41
N TYR A 102 -12.33 -30.73 4.27
CA TYR A 102 -13.36 -30.63 5.28
C TYR A 102 -14.60 -31.43 4.86
N ALA A 103 -15.20 -32.15 5.80
CA ALA A 103 -16.43 -32.88 5.55
C ALA A 103 -17.35 -32.96 6.77
N SER A 104 -18.63 -33.22 6.53
CA SER A 104 -19.61 -33.51 7.59
C SER A 104 -19.73 -35.00 7.94
N GLN A 105 -18.88 -35.85 7.36
CA GLN A 105 -18.84 -37.30 7.59
C GLN A 105 -17.40 -37.75 7.82
N LYS A 106 -17.22 -38.78 8.66
CA LYS A 106 -15.91 -39.42 8.84
C LYS A 106 -15.48 -40.18 7.59
N PRO A 107 -14.18 -40.16 7.25
CA PRO A 107 -13.65 -40.88 6.10
C PRO A 107 -13.71 -42.39 6.34
N GLN A 108 -13.91 -43.16 5.28
CA GLN A 108 -13.79 -44.62 5.29
C GLN A 108 -12.34 -45.05 5.10
N ASN A 109 -11.61 -44.39 4.19
CA ASN A 109 -10.20 -44.65 3.94
C ASN A 109 -9.48 -43.37 3.50
N ILE A 110 -8.23 -43.21 3.93
CA ILE A 110 -7.32 -42.14 3.53
C ILE A 110 -6.06 -42.80 2.98
N ASP A 111 -5.72 -42.50 1.74
CA ASP A 111 -4.49 -42.93 1.08
C ASP A 111 -3.81 -41.71 0.45
N LYS A 112 -2.81 -41.18 1.15
CA LYS A 112 -2.04 -39.98 0.76
C LYS A 112 -2.94 -38.80 0.40
N GLU A 113 -2.99 -38.38 -0.87
CA GLU A 113 -3.81 -37.27 -1.35
C GLU A 113 -5.31 -37.60 -1.46
N LYS A 114 -5.66 -38.89 -1.43
CA LYS A 114 -7.03 -39.35 -1.68
C LYS A 114 -7.77 -39.73 -0.41
N VAL A 115 -9.00 -39.28 -0.30
CA VAL A 115 -9.91 -39.60 0.79
C VAL A 115 -11.20 -40.18 0.21
N THR A 116 -11.68 -41.27 0.78
CA THR A 116 -12.93 -41.93 0.37
C THR A 116 -13.89 -42.06 1.54
N PHE A 117 -15.19 -42.03 1.24
CA PHE A 117 -16.28 -42.07 2.21
C PHE A 117 -17.20 -43.28 1.95
N ALA A 118 -17.89 -43.74 3.00
CA ALA A 118 -18.73 -44.94 2.95
C ALA A 118 -19.93 -44.82 1.99
N ASP A 119 -20.33 -43.59 1.65
CA ASP A 119 -21.39 -43.30 0.67
C ASP A 119 -20.88 -43.30 -0.79
N GLY A 120 -19.60 -43.64 -0.99
CA GLY A 120 -18.94 -43.65 -2.29
C GLY A 120 -18.41 -42.28 -2.70
N SER A 121 -18.49 -41.24 -1.87
CA SER A 121 -17.85 -39.96 -2.13
C SER A 121 -16.33 -40.07 -2.05
N GLU A 122 -15.61 -39.21 -2.77
CA GLU A 122 -14.16 -39.18 -2.77
C GLU A 122 -13.61 -37.76 -2.96
N ALA A 123 -12.40 -37.52 -2.50
CA ALA A 123 -11.67 -36.27 -2.71
C ALA A 123 -10.20 -36.54 -2.99
N ASP A 124 -9.61 -35.75 -3.88
CA ASP A 124 -8.20 -35.75 -4.24
C ASP A 124 -7.62 -34.34 -4.00
N LEU A 125 -6.74 -34.25 -3.01
CA LEU A 125 -6.14 -32.99 -2.54
C LEU A 125 -5.02 -32.48 -3.46
N VAL A 126 -4.53 -33.27 -4.42
CA VAL A 126 -3.56 -32.83 -5.42
C VAL A 126 -4.26 -32.28 -6.65
N THR A 127 -5.34 -32.92 -7.10
CA THR A 127 -6.13 -32.42 -8.24
C THR A 127 -7.21 -31.41 -7.82
N HIS A 128 -7.30 -31.08 -6.54
CA HIS A 128 -8.28 -30.17 -5.93
C HIS A 128 -9.71 -30.57 -6.31
N THR A 129 -9.99 -31.87 -6.36
CA THR A 129 -11.26 -32.41 -6.87
C THR A 129 -11.99 -33.15 -5.76
N ALA A 130 -13.23 -32.77 -5.48
CA ALA A 130 -14.14 -33.51 -4.62
C ALA A 130 -15.33 -34.02 -5.42
N ILE A 131 -15.59 -35.32 -5.36
CA ILE A 131 -16.74 -35.98 -5.97
C ILE A 131 -17.66 -36.44 -4.84
N ASN A 132 -18.73 -35.68 -4.62
CA ASN A 132 -19.73 -35.98 -3.61
C ASN A 132 -20.84 -36.85 -4.20
N ARG A 133 -21.00 -38.07 -3.69
CA ARG A 133 -22.02 -39.03 -4.14
C ARG A 133 -23.14 -39.26 -3.11
N GLY A 134 -23.00 -38.73 -1.90
CA GLY A 134 -24.02 -38.82 -0.86
C GLY A 134 -24.68 -37.49 -0.48
N LYS A 135 -25.20 -37.43 0.75
CA LYS A 135 -25.93 -36.26 1.28
C LYS A 135 -25.06 -35.32 2.13
N HIS A 136 -23.80 -35.70 2.34
CA HIS A 136 -22.86 -34.94 3.15
C HIS A 136 -22.25 -33.79 2.35
N ARG A 137 -21.46 -32.93 2.99
CA ARG A 137 -20.75 -31.84 2.32
C ARG A 137 -19.26 -32.14 2.36
N LEU A 138 -18.58 -31.85 1.25
CA LEU A 138 -17.14 -31.90 1.09
C LEU A 138 -16.66 -30.52 0.65
N HIS A 139 -15.55 -30.06 1.21
CA HIS A 139 -14.93 -28.80 0.84
C HIS A 139 -13.41 -28.95 0.89
N ILE A 140 -12.74 -28.57 -0.20
CA ILE A 140 -11.27 -28.50 -0.25
C ILE A 140 -10.91 -27.03 -0.12
N LEU A 141 -10.04 -26.72 0.83
CA LEU A 141 -9.52 -25.38 1.09
C LEU A 141 -8.01 -25.40 0.92
N CYS A 142 -7.46 -24.52 0.09
CA CYS A 142 -6.02 -24.41 -0.10
C CYS A 142 -5.43 -23.16 0.56
N GLU A 143 -4.14 -23.18 0.89
CA GLU A 143 -3.48 -22.10 1.65
C GLU A 143 -3.58 -20.71 1.00
N ASP A 144 -3.66 -20.65 -0.33
CA ASP A 144 -3.83 -19.42 -1.10
C ASP A 144 -5.25 -18.85 -1.05
N GLU A 145 -6.22 -19.65 -0.60
CA GLU A 145 -7.61 -19.28 -0.36
C GLU A 145 -7.90 -18.96 1.11
N LEU A 146 -6.97 -19.27 2.02
CA LEU A 146 -7.09 -18.89 3.43
C LEU A 146 -7.03 -17.38 3.58
N GLU A 147 -8.06 -16.79 4.20
CA GLU A 147 -7.94 -15.42 4.71
C GLU A 147 -6.85 -15.41 5.78
N PRO A 148 -5.76 -14.66 5.59
CA PRO A 148 -4.68 -14.61 6.57
C PRO A 148 -5.20 -14.15 7.93
N GLU A 149 -4.85 -14.89 8.98
CA GLU A 149 -5.15 -14.49 10.36
C GLU A 149 -4.60 -13.09 10.62
N MET A 150 -5.49 -12.17 11.01
CA MET A 150 -5.11 -10.81 11.36
C MET A 150 -4.61 -10.79 12.80
N GLU A 151 -3.36 -10.38 13.00
CA GLU A 151 -2.86 -10.09 14.34
C GLU A 151 -3.45 -8.76 14.80
N THR A 152 -3.93 -8.72 16.04
CA THR A 152 -4.39 -7.50 16.71
C THR A 152 -3.50 -7.23 17.91
N ASP A 153 -2.94 -6.02 17.99
CA ASP A 153 -2.38 -5.48 19.22
C ASP A 153 -3.30 -4.38 19.72
N GLN A 154 -3.84 -4.57 20.92
CA GLN A 154 -4.67 -3.60 21.60
C GLN A 154 -3.98 -3.17 22.88
N LYS A 155 -3.42 -1.95 22.85
CA LYS A 155 -2.91 -1.32 24.06
C LYS A 155 -3.88 -0.23 24.52
N GLN A 156 -4.86 -0.65 25.31
CA GLN A 156 -5.73 0.28 26.03
C GLN A 156 -4.93 0.89 27.19
N VAL A 157 -4.48 2.14 27.03
CA VAL A 157 -3.88 2.90 28.12
C VAL A 157 -5.01 3.26 29.08
N LYS A 158 -4.93 2.73 30.31
CA LYS A 158 -5.99 2.87 31.33
C LYS A 158 -6.06 4.26 31.98
N ASP A 159 -5.12 5.15 31.68
CA ASP A 159 -5.18 6.57 32.04
C ASP A 159 -5.31 7.44 30.79
N PRO A 160 -6.20 8.46 30.78
CA PRO A 160 -6.31 9.42 29.69
C PRO A 160 -5.04 10.26 29.63
N THR A 161 -4.01 9.72 28.99
CA THR A 161 -2.80 10.49 28.72
C THR A 161 -3.15 11.43 27.57
N LEU A 162 -3.28 12.70 27.91
CA LEU A 162 -3.55 13.78 26.98
C LEU A 162 -2.23 14.13 26.28
N TYR A 163 -2.17 13.91 24.97
CA TYR A 163 -1.06 14.36 24.14
C TYR A 163 -1.44 15.66 23.45
N ASP A 164 -0.55 16.64 23.49
CA ASP A 164 -0.73 17.90 22.75
C ASP A 164 -0.32 17.73 21.29
N ARG A 165 0.63 16.82 21.03
CA ARG A 165 1.20 16.57 19.72
C ARG A 165 1.05 15.12 19.31
N TYR A 166 0.62 14.92 18.07
CA TYR A 166 0.55 13.61 17.43
C TYR A 166 1.44 13.59 16.19
N GLU A 167 2.39 12.66 16.16
CA GLU A 167 3.37 12.51 15.09
C GLU A 167 3.22 11.16 14.39
N PHE A 168 3.18 11.19 13.05
CA PHE A 168 3.10 10.00 12.22
C PHE A 168 4.19 10.02 11.14
N ASP A 169 4.98 8.96 11.06
CA ASP A 169 5.96 8.74 9.98
C ASP A 169 5.66 7.41 9.29
N LEU A 170 4.99 7.47 8.14
CA LEU A 170 4.36 6.33 7.49
C LEU A 170 5.12 5.93 6.21
N GLY A 171 5.87 4.83 6.28
CA GLY A 171 6.77 4.34 5.24
C GLY A 171 6.22 3.23 4.33
N GLY A 172 5.19 2.48 4.75
CA GLY A 172 4.59 1.36 4.00
C GLY A 172 3.26 1.73 3.35
N ASP A 173 2.28 0.83 3.41
CA ASP A 173 0.89 1.08 2.99
C ASP A 173 -0.06 0.66 4.12
N ALA A 174 -0.61 1.65 4.82
CA ALA A 174 -1.53 1.42 5.94
C ALA A 174 -2.67 2.44 5.96
N LYS A 175 -3.73 2.09 6.69
CA LYS A 175 -4.81 2.99 7.06
C LYS A 175 -4.59 3.46 8.49
N VAL A 176 -4.40 4.77 8.67
CA VAL A 176 -4.23 5.38 10.00
C VAL A 176 -5.40 6.31 10.26
N ARG A 177 -6.03 6.18 11.43
CA ARG A 177 -7.18 6.98 11.83
C ARG A 177 -6.92 7.65 13.17
N LEU A 178 -7.19 8.95 13.26
CA LEU A 178 -7.33 9.67 14.52
C LEU A 178 -8.81 9.91 14.76
N VAL A 179 -9.34 9.24 15.78
CA VAL A 179 -10.76 9.24 16.09
C VAL A 179 -10.98 10.01 17.38
N ARG A 180 -11.81 11.05 17.33
CA ARG A 180 -12.25 11.76 18.53
C ARG A 180 -13.16 10.85 19.35
N VAL A 181 -12.82 10.63 20.62
CA VAL A 181 -13.67 9.92 21.58
C VAL A 181 -14.70 10.89 22.13
N LYS A 182 -15.98 10.51 22.14
CA LYS A 182 -17.09 11.35 22.63
C LYS A 182 -17.47 11.09 24.09
N ASP A 183 -17.16 9.89 24.59
CA ASP A 183 -17.45 9.48 25.95
C ASP A 183 -16.21 9.69 26.84
N ASN A 184 -16.40 9.75 28.17
CA ASN A 184 -15.33 9.91 29.19
C ASN A 184 -14.29 8.76 29.22
N SER A 185 -14.19 7.95 28.16
CA SER A 185 -13.23 6.88 28.00
C SER A 185 -11.81 7.45 27.87
N SER A 186 -10.84 6.74 28.45
CA SER A 186 -9.44 7.07 28.28
C SER A 186 -9.04 6.94 26.81
N GLY A 187 -8.16 7.85 26.35
CA GLY A 187 -7.53 7.73 25.04
C GLY A 187 -6.75 6.41 24.91
N GLY A 188 -6.36 6.08 23.69
CA GLY A 188 -5.66 4.82 23.44
C GLY A 188 -5.37 4.62 21.97
N TRP A 189 -4.89 3.44 21.62
CA TRP A 189 -4.72 3.06 20.23
C TRP A 189 -4.87 1.55 20.07
N GLU A 190 -5.29 1.16 18.87
CA GLU A 190 -5.34 -0.23 18.43
C GLU A 190 -4.67 -0.34 17.08
N ALA A 191 -3.95 -1.44 16.86
CA ALA A 191 -3.38 -1.77 15.58
C ALA A 191 -3.79 -3.19 15.18
N SER A 192 -4.13 -3.38 13.92
CA SER A 192 -4.46 -4.68 13.36
C SER A 192 -3.89 -4.83 11.95
N GLY A 193 -3.36 -6.00 11.63
CA GLY A 193 -2.77 -6.25 10.33
C GLY A 193 -1.94 -7.53 10.32
N HIS A 194 -1.22 -7.77 9.23
CA HIS A 194 -0.29 -8.89 9.16
C HIS A 194 0.90 -8.72 10.10
N GLU A 195 1.53 -9.84 10.47
CA GLU A 195 2.72 -9.88 11.33
C GLU A 195 3.81 -8.90 10.86
N GLN A 196 3.97 -8.72 9.54
CA GLN A 196 4.95 -7.77 8.98
C GLN A 196 4.61 -6.31 9.26
N PHE A 197 3.32 -5.94 9.19
CA PHE A 197 2.85 -4.62 9.59
C PHE A 197 3.06 -4.42 11.09
N MET A 198 2.70 -5.41 11.91
CA MET A 198 2.87 -5.35 13.36
C MET A 198 4.34 -5.20 13.76
N LYS A 199 5.25 -5.93 13.11
CA LYS A 199 6.71 -5.81 13.30
C LYS A 199 7.26 -4.46 12.82
N ALA A 200 6.66 -3.88 11.78
CA ALA A 200 7.11 -2.61 11.20
C ALA A 200 6.58 -1.38 11.95
N LEU A 201 5.45 -1.52 12.65
CA LEU A 201 4.82 -0.47 13.44
C LEU A 201 5.53 -0.30 14.79
N LYS A 202 5.90 0.94 15.10
CA LYS A 202 6.43 1.33 16.42
C LYS A 202 5.60 2.49 16.95
N VAL A 203 5.03 2.31 18.13
CA VAL A 203 4.28 3.35 18.84
C VAL A 203 5.04 3.72 20.11
N GLU A 204 5.32 5.01 20.26
CA GLU A 204 6.01 5.59 21.42
C GLU A 204 5.18 6.72 22.02
N GLN A 205 5.12 6.77 23.35
CA GLN A 205 4.39 7.78 24.11
C GLN A 205 5.38 8.40 25.10
N LYS A 206 5.76 9.66 24.87
CA LYS A 206 6.77 10.34 25.69
C LYS A 206 6.32 11.75 26.03
N GLY A 207 6.08 12.01 27.31
CA GLY A 207 5.51 13.28 27.77
C GLY A 207 4.17 13.54 27.08
N ASN A 208 4.03 14.71 26.48
CA ASN A 208 2.80 15.14 25.77
C ASN A 208 2.81 14.80 24.27
N VAL A 209 3.65 13.85 23.84
CA VAL A 209 3.77 13.46 22.42
C VAL A 209 3.38 11.99 22.24
N PHE A 210 2.42 11.76 21.34
CA PHE A 210 2.15 10.45 20.75
C PHE A 210 2.90 10.35 19.41
N SER A 211 3.70 9.30 19.23
CA SER A 211 4.41 9.04 17.97
C SER A 211 4.12 7.65 17.46
N ALA A 212 3.72 7.53 16.20
CA ALA A 212 3.59 6.27 15.50
C ALA A 212 4.45 6.29 14.23
N LYS A 213 5.40 5.35 14.16
CA LYS A 213 6.30 5.18 13.03
C LYS A 213 6.07 3.83 12.39
N LEU A 214 5.74 3.83 11.11
CA LEU A 214 5.63 2.64 10.30
C LEU A 214 6.82 2.59 9.35
N ALA A 215 7.73 1.64 9.56
CA ALA A 215 8.84 1.42 8.63
C ALA A 215 8.34 0.93 7.27
N ARG A 216 9.16 1.10 6.22
CA ARG A 216 8.92 0.37 4.96
C ARG A 216 9.00 -1.12 5.23
N TYR A 217 7.96 -1.85 4.85
CA TYR A 217 7.96 -3.31 4.78
C TYR A 217 7.64 -3.74 3.36
N ARG A 218 8.16 -4.90 2.96
CA ARG A 218 7.75 -5.59 1.73
C ARG A 218 6.81 -6.67 2.17
N ASP A 219 5.56 -6.60 1.74
CA ASP A 219 4.64 -7.71 1.94
C ASP A 219 5.28 -8.98 1.36
N GLY A 220 5.37 -10.04 2.17
CA GLY A 220 6.08 -11.28 1.80
C GLY A 220 5.45 -12.01 0.61
N VAL A 221 4.24 -11.61 0.22
CA VAL A 221 3.50 -12.14 -0.92
C VAL A 221 3.94 -11.42 -2.20
N THR A 222 5.13 -11.80 -2.66
CA THR A 222 5.57 -11.55 -4.02
C THR A 222 4.62 -12.32 -4.96
N PHE A 223 3.97 -11.64 -5.91
CA PHE A 223 3.09 -12.20 -6.96
C PHE A 223 1.63 -12.55 -6.61
N SER A 224 0.79 -11.53 -6.44
CA SER A 224 -0.59 -11.61 -6.92
C SER A 224 -0.84 -10.50 -7.92
N LEU A 225 -0.91 -10.86 -9.21
CA LEU A 225 -1.38 -10.00 -10.31
C LEU A 225 -2.85 -9.57 -10.17
N PHE A 226 -3.53 -9.99 -9.10
CA PHE A 226 -4.96 -9.77 -8.84
C PHE A 226 -5.27 -9.16 -7.47
N ARG A 227 -4.28 -8.76 -6.66
CA ARG A 227 -4.57 -8.12 -5.37
C ARG A 227 -5.10 -6.70 -5.61
N ARG A 228 -6.43 -6.54 -5.50
CA ARG A 228 -7.04 -5.23 -5.23
C ARG A 228 -6.43 -4.69 -3.94
N TYR A 229 -6.15 -3.39 -3.89
CA TYR A 229 -5.88 -2.65 -2.66
C TYR A 229 -6.92 -3.04 -1.62
N SER A 230 -6.52 -3.87 -0.68
CA SER A 230 -7.38 -4.37 0.36
C SER A 230 -7.12 -3.51 1.59
N GLU A 231 -8.16 -3.17 2.35
CA GLU A 231 -8.02 -2.44 3.63
C GLU A 231 -7.26 -3.27 4.71
N THR A 232 -6.64 -4.39 4.32
CA THR A 232 -6.06 -5.43 5.16
C THR A 232 -4.53 -5.33 5.34
N ASP A 233 -3.84 -4.40 4.67
CA ASP A 233 -2.36 -4.29 4.77
C ASP A 233 -1.89 -3.75 6.13
N GLY A 234 -2.80 -3.15 6.91
CA GLY A 234 -2.56 -2.69 8.28
C GLY A 234 -3.42 -1.47 8.63
N THR A 235 -4.08 -1.53 9.78
CA THR A 235 -4.87 -0.42 10.35
C THR A 235 -4.29 -0.01 11.69
N LEU A 236 -4.14 1.30 11.91
CA LEU A 236 -3.87 1.90 13.21
C LEU A 236 -4.97 2.90 13.52
N THR A 237 -5.72 2.69 14.60
CA THR A 237 -6.69 3.66 15.11
C THR A 237 -6.16 4.25 16.40
N VAL A 238 -6.09 5.58 16.47
CA VAL A 238 -5.69 6.36 17.64
C VAL A 238 -6.91 7.11 18.16
N TYR A 239 -7.27 6.85 19.41
CA TYR A 239 -8.41 7.43 20.09
C TYR A 239 -7.97 8.66 20.88
N VAL A 240 -8.45 9.82 20.46
CA VAL A 240 -8.09 11.12 21.03
C VAL A 240 -9.27 11.65 21.87
N PRO A 241 -9.10 11.82 23.19
CA PRO A 241 -10.17 12.33 24.05
C PRO A 241 -10.36 13.85 23.94
N GLN A 242 -9.39 14.56 23.38
CA GLN A 242 -9.42 16.02 23.21
C GLN A 242 -10.28 16.41 22.00
N GLU A 243 -10.99 17.53 22.12
CA GLU A 243 -11.69 18.16 20.99
C GLU A 243 -10.73 18.66 19.92
N LYS A 244 -9.64 19.27 20.37
CA LYS A 244 -8.64 19.91 19.54
C LYS A 244 -7.26 19.63 20.12
N ILE A 245 -6.31 19.25 19.26
CA ILE A 245 -4.91 19.03 19.59
C ILE A 245 -4.08 20.25 19.20
N ALA A 246 -2.94 20.47 19.86
CA ALA A 246 -2.07 21.60 19.54
C ALA A 246 -1.37 21.38 18.19
N GLU A 247 -0.86 20.18 17.93
CA GLU A 247 -0.06 19.92 16.73
C GLU A 247 -0.26 18.51 16.15
N LEU A 248 -0.54 18.47 14.84
CA LEU A 248 -0.48 17.26 14.04
C LEU A 248 0.73 17.32 13.10
N LYS A 249 1.63 16.35 13.20
CA LYS A 249 2.75 16.18 12.27
C LYS A 249 2.60 14.86 11.53
N LEU A 250 2.60 14.91 10.21
CA LEU A 250 2.33 13.76 9.38
C LEU A 250 3.30 13.70 8.20
N ASN A 251 4.07 12.61 8.12
CA ASN A 251 4.85 12.26 6.95
C ASN A 251 4.25 11.00 6.32
N VAL A 252 3.72 11.14 5.12
CA VAL A 252 3.13 10.05 4.35
C VAL A 252 4.03 9.74 3.17
N ARG A 253 4.57 8.51 3.12
CA ARG A 253 5.26 7.98 1.95
C ARG A 253 4.39 6.92 1.27
N GLY A 254 4.56 6.68 -0.03
CA GLY A 254 3.83 5.59 -0.70
C GLY A 254 2.34 5.88 -0.86
N ALA A 255 1.47 4.90 -0.60
CA ALA A 255 0.03 4.97 -0.80
C ALA A 255 -0.79 4.93 0.51
N ASN A 256 -0.18 5.25 1.66
CA ASN A 256 -0.88 5.32 2.95
C ASN A 256 -2.14 6.19 2.89
N ARG A 257 -3.14 5.79 3.68
CA ARG A 257 -4.35 6.57 3.93
C ARG A 257 -4.36 7.06 5.37
N PHE A 258 -4.44 8.36 5.55
CA PHE A 258 -4.58 9.00 6.85
C PHE A 258 -5.91 9.74 6.94
N GLU A 259 -6.64 9.52 8.02
CA GLU A 259 -7.93 10.15 8.30
C GLU A 259 -7.94 10.70 9.73
N SER A 260 -8.28 11.98 9.91
CA SER A 260 -8.41 12.58 11.24
C SER A 260 -9.76 13.27 11.40
N ASP A 261 -10.51 12.80 12.39
CA ASP A 261 -11.75 13.41 12.88
C ASP A 261 -11.48 14.41 14.03
N VAL A 262 -10.21 14.69 14.32
CA VAL A 262 -9.75 15.54 15.42
C VAL A 262 -9.23 16.85 14.85
N ALA A 263 -9.69 17.98 15.40
CA ALA A 263 -9.23 19.30 15.01
C ALA A 263 -7.81 19.56 15.52
N ALA A 264 -6.99 20.32 14.79
CA ALA A 264 -5.63 20.67 15.20
C ALA A 264 -5.39 22.18 15.10
N GLU A 265 -4.68 22.80 16.04
CA GLU A 265 -4.28 24.21 15.94
C GLU A 265 -3.20 24.43 14.87
N SER A 266 -2.27 23.47 14.74
CA SER A 266 -1.24 23.45 13.72
C SER A 266 -1.16 22.06 13.08
N SER A 267 -0.99 22.01 11.76
CA SER A 267 -0.85 20.79 10.98
C SER A 267 0.32 20.91 10.01
N ASN A 268 1.34 20.07 10.20
CA ASN A 268 2.54 19.99 9.37
C ASN A 268 2.52 18.66 8.61
N ILE A 269 2.23 18.71 7.32
CA ILE A 269 1.92 17.53 6.52
C ILE A 269 2.83 17.44 5.29
N ASP A 270 3.62 16.38 5.22
CA ASP A 270 4.41 16.00 4.05
C ASP A 270 3.81 14.74 3.42
N VAL A 271 3.50 14.81 2.14
CA VAL A 271 3.04 13.66 1.35
C VAL A 271 4.00 13.45 0.18
N SER A 272 4.72 12.34 0.22
CA SER A 272 5.67 11.91 -0.80
C SER A 272 5.18 10.62 -1.47
N GLY A 273 4.55 10.72 -2.64
CA GLY A 273 3.95 9.59 -3.35
C GLY A 273 2.49 9.81 -3.74
N ALA A 274 1.65 8.79 -3.54
CA ALA A 274 0.22 8.77 -3.90
C ALA A 274 -0.72 8.70 -2.69
N GLY A 275 -0.18 8.93 -1.48
CA GLY A 275 -0.93 8.83 -0.24
C GLY A 275 -2.13 9.79 -0.18
N LYS A 276 -3.13 9.38 0.59
CA LYS A 276 -4.37 10.12 0.80
C LYS A 276 -4.46 10.62 2.23
N VAL A 277 -4.71 11.91 2.39
CA VAL A 277 -4.88 12.56 3.70
C VAL A 277 -6.26 13.22 3.75
N THR A 278 -7.02 12.91 4.79
CA THR A 278 -8.32 13.54 5.08
C THR A 278 -8.27 14.13 6.48
N LEU A 279 -8.60 15.41 6.61
CA LEU A 279 -8.62 16.14 7.88
C LEU A 279 -9.97 16.83 8.03
N THR A 280 -10.39 17.06 9.28
CA THR A 280 -11.54 17.92 9.58
C THR A 280 -11.13 19.40 9.60
N ASP A 281 -10.78 19.95 10.75
CA ASP A 281 -10.38 21.34 10.94
C ASP A 281 -8.89 21.41 11.25
N ALA A 282 -8.15 22.08 10.39
CA ALA A 282 -6.78 22.46 10.65
C ALA A 282 -6.76 23.96 10.88
N GLY A 283 -6.12 24.44 11.95
CA GLY A 283 -5.69 25.82 12.05
C GLY A 283 -4.60 26.05 11.02
N ARG A 284 -3.40 26.44 11.46
CA ARG A 284 -2.27 26.67 10.55
C ARG A 284 -1.87 25.36 9.84
N LEU A 285 -2.14 25.28 8.54
CA LEU A 285 -1.75 24.14 7.72
C LEU A 285 -0.49 24.46 6.89
N GLN A 286 0.58 23.70 7.10
CA GLN A 286 1.71 23.61 6.19
C GLN A 286 1.64 22.27 5.45
N LEU A 287 1.31 22.31 4.17
CA LEU A 287 1.22 21.14 3.31
C LEU A 287 2.32 21.16 2.27
N LEU A 288 3.13 20.10 2.25
CA LEU A 288 4.05 19.77 1.18
C LEU A 288 3.59 18.49 0.50
N VAL A 289 3.39 18.52 -0.82
CA VAL A 289 3.12 17.29 -1.59
C VAL A 289 4.13 17.17 -2.72
N ASN A 290 4.86 16.05 -2.73
CA ASN A 290 5.77 15.65 -3.79
C ASN A 290 5.23 14.37 -4.43
N GLY A 291 4.59 14.49 -5.60
CA GLY A 291 4.01 13.36 -6.33
C GLY A 291 2.55 13.57 -6.72
N ALA A 292 1.72 12.55 -6.49
CA ALA A 292 0.31 12.48 -6.89
C ALA A 292 -0.64 12.37 -5.68
N GLY A 293 -0.18 12.78 -4.49
CA GLY A 293 -0.94 12.69 -3.25
C GLY A 293 -2.28 13.44 -3.31
N LEU A 294 -3.25 12.95 -2.54
CA LEU A 294 -4.57 13.56 -2.41
C LEU A 294 -4.78 14.09 -1.00
N LEU A 295 -5.15 15.35 -0.87
CA LEU A 295 -5.58 15.93 0.41
C LEU A 295 -7.00 16.46 0.32
N ARG A 296 -7.78 16.15 1.37
CA ARG A 296 -9.09 16.77 1.64
C ARG A 296 -9.10 17.35 3.05
N CYS A 297 -9.58 18.56 3.20
CA CYS A 297 -9.76 19.21 4.49
C CYS A 297 -11.11 19.94 4.53
N THR A 298 -11.84 19.82 5.63
CA THR A 298 -13.14 20.52 5.79
C THR A 298 -12.91 22.02 6.00
N SER A 299 -11.95 22.39 6.84
CA SER A 299 -11.68 23.77 7.23
C SER A 299 -10.19 23.99 7.45
N VAL A 300 -9.66 25.12 6.95
CA VAL A 300 -8.27 25.52 7.16
C VAL A 300 -8.15 27.01 7.48
N GLU A 301 -7.43 27.35 8.54
CA GLU A 301 -7.02 28.73 8.85
C GLU A 301 -5.56 28.95 8.44
N ASN A 302 -5.27 29.96 7.63
CA ASN A 302 -3.91 30.26 7.17
C ASN A 302 -3.23 29.10 6.39
N PRO A 303 -3.79 28.63 5.26
CA PRO A 303 -3.23 27.52 4.48
C PRO A 303 -1.93 27.91 3.77
N THR A 304 -0.87 27.11 3.93
CA THR A 304 0.33 27.14 3.09
C THR A 304 0.45 25.83 2.33
N LEU A 305 0.20 25.88 1.02
CA LEU A 305 0.17 24.71 0.14
C LEU A 305 1.34 24.76 -0.83
N THR A 306 2.22 23.77 -0.79
CA THR A 306 3.33 23.61 -1.75
C THR A 306 3.22 22.26 -2.43
N LEU A 307 2.90 22.27 -3.72
CA LEU A 307 2.59 21.07 -4.49
C LEU A 307 3.55 20.94 -5.66
N THR A 308 4.30 19.84 -5.70
CA THR A 308 5.19 19.48 -6.80
C THR A 308 4.71 18.17 -7.43
N GLY A 309 4.34 18.20 -8.71
CA GLY A 309 3.83 17.03 -9.45
C GLY A 309 2.36 17.16 -9.82
N ALA A 310 1.57 16.10 -9.60
CA ALA A 310 0.16 15.98 -10.00
C ALA A 310 -0.78 15.85 -8.79
N ALA A 311 -0.40 16.43 -7.65
CA ALA A 311 -1.16 16.38 -6.41
C ALA A 311 -2.56 16.99 -6.55
N LYS A 312 -3.53 16.47 -5.79
CA LYS A 312 -4.89 17.01 -5.72
C LYS A 312 -5.24 17.44 -4.31
N VAL A 313 -5.57 18.72 -4.13
CA VAL A 313 -5.97 19.30 -2.85
C VAL A 313 -7.37 19.88 -2.97
N ASN A 314 -8.24 19.54 -2.03
CA ASN A 314 -9.56 20.15 -1.87
C ASN A 314 -9.76 20.62 -0.43
N ILE A 315 -9.98 21.91 -0.25
CA ILE A 315 -10.29 22.50 1.05
C ILE A 315 -11.65 23.18 0.95
N ASP A 316 -12.61 22.70 1.72
CA ASP A 316 -14.01 23.13 1.60
C ASP A 316 -14.24 24.53 2.19
N ARG A 317 -13.42 24.96 3.16
CA ARG A 317 -13.46 26.30 3.73
C ARG A 317 -12.08 26.79 4.12
N VAL A 318 -11.62 27.88 3.54
CA VAL A 318 -10.41 28.58 3.94
C VAL A 318 -10.72 29.91 4.64
N SER A 319 -9.83 30.29 5.56
CA SER A 319 -9.86 31.56 6.30
C SER A 319 -8.43 32.09 6.54
N GLY A 320 -8.30 33.37 6.89
CA GLY A 320 -6.99 33.99 7.17
C GLY A 320 -6.17 34.27 5.90
N ASP A 321 -4.87 34.03 5.96
CA ASP A 321 -3.94 34.26 4.84
C ASP A 321 -3.53 32.96 4.13
N GLY A 322 -3.70 32.91 2.81
CA GLY A 322 -3.36 31.75 2.00
C GLY A 322 -2.08 31.93 1.19
N VAL A 323 -1.27 30.88 1.15
CA VAL A 323 -0.15 30.72 0.21
C VAL A 323 -0.36 29.45 -0.59
N CYS A 324 -0.28 29.54 -1.91
CA CYS A 324 -0.46 28.41 -2.81
C CYS A 324 0.64 28.41 -3.87
N ASN A 325 1.55 27.45 -3.77
CA ASN A 325 2.67 27.24 -4.68
C ASN A 325 2.46 25.93 -5.43
N LEU A 326 2.25 26.00 -6.74
CA LEU A 326 2.05 24.84 -7.59
C LEU A 326 3.17 24.76 -8.62
N ALA A 327 3.93 23.67 -8.59
CA ALA A 327 4.90 23.30 -9.60
C ALA A 327 4.47 21.99 -10.28
N GLY A 328 4.17 22.03 -11.58
CA GLY A 328 3.69 20.86 -12.33
C GLY A 328 2.20 20.94 -12.69
N ALA A 329 1.47 19.82 -12.57
CA ALA A 329 0.09 19.64 -13.02
C ALA A 329 -0.92 19.47 -11.86
N GLY A 330 -0.56 19.95 -10.67
CA GLY A 330 -1.41 19.83 -9.48
C GLY A 330 -2.76 20.53 -9.62
N LEU A 331 -3.76 19.99 -8.95
CA LEU A 331 -5.13 20.51 -8.92
C LEU A 331 -5.48 20.97 -7.50
N VAL A 332 -5.84 22.23 -7.34
CA VAL A 332 -6.27 22.81 -6.07
C VAL A 332 -7.70 23.30 -6.20
N LYS A 333 -8.56 22.93 -5.26
CA LYS A 333 -9.89 23.51 -5.09
C LYS A 333 -9.99 24.14 -3.71
N LEU A 334 -10.35 25.42 -3.67
CA LEU A 334 -10.53 26.19 -2.43
C LEU A 334 -11.89 26.90 -2.48
N SER A 335 -12.58 26.93 -1.34
CA SER A 335 -13.81 27.71 -1.13
C SER A 335 -13.70 28.46 0.20
N GLY A 336 -14.42 29.57 0.39
CA GLY A 336 -14.35 30.37 1.64
C GLY A 336 -13.86 31.80 1.42
N SER A 337 -13.17 32.37 2.42
CA SER A 337 -12.74 33.77 2.39
C SER A 337 -11.32 33.92 2.90
N LEU A 338 -10.41 34.50 2.12
CA LEU A 338 -9.05 34.83 2.55
C LEU A 338 -8.85 36.34 2.63
N ASN A 339 -8.10 36.79 3.63
CA ASN A 339 -7.64 38.18 3.70
C ASN A 339 -6.60 38.44 2.59
N ARG A 340 -5.67 37.49 2.39
CA ARG A 340 -4.70 37.52 1.31
C ARG A 340 -4.54 36.15 0.68
N LEU A 341 -4.37 36.11 -0.64
CA LEU A 341 -3.91 34.92 -1.36
C LEU A 341 -2.65 35.24 -2.16
N ASN A 342 -1.54 34.63 -1.79
CA ASN A 342 -0.32 34.59 -2.60
C ASN A 342 -0.34 33.31 -3.44
N LEU A 343 -0.55 33.46 -4.75
CA LEU A 343 -0.66 32.35 -5.69
C LEU A 343 0.54 32.34 -6.63
N THR A 344 1.34 31.29 -6.57
CA THR A 344 2.41 31.01 -7.53
C THR A 344 2.11 29.72 -8.28
N MET A 345 2.08 29.78 -9.61
CA MET A 345 1.82 28.60 -10.46
C MET A 345 2.85 28.52 -11.57
N ASN A 346 3.63 27.44 -11.58
CA ASN A 346 4.64 27.15 -12.60
C ASN A 346 4.36 25.77 -13.21
N GLY A 347 3.86 25.72 -14.44
CA GLY A 347 3.55 24.47 -15.13
C GLY A 347 2.13 24.43 -15.68
N ALA A 348 1.45 23.29 -15.58
CA ALA A 348 0.11 23.03 -16.11
C ALA A 348 -0.95 22.87 -15.00
N GLY A 349 -0.66 23.37 -13.81
CA GLY A 349 -1.53 23.25 -12.64
C GLY A 349 -2.83 24.04 -12.78
N LYS A 350 -3.82 23.68 -11.96
CA LYS A 350 -5.13 24.33 -11.93
C LYS A 350 -5.56 24.70 -10.51
N LEU A 351 -5.99 25.94 -10.31
CA LEU A 351 -6.72 26.37 -9.12
C LEU A 351 -8.19 26.65 -9.47
N THR A 352 -9.11 26.05 -8.72
CA THR A 352 -10.56 26.28 -8.84
C THR A 352 -11.08 26.87 -7.54
N GLY A 353 -11.48 28.14 -7.59
CA GLY A 353 -12.04 28.85 -6.45
C GLY A 353 -13.24 29.68 -6.85
N ASP A 354 -14.21 29.10 -7.56
CA ASP A 354 -15.44 29.80 -7.95
C ASP A 354 -16.20 30.38 -6.73
N ASP A 355 -16.15 29.69 -5.58
CA ASP A 355 -16.73 30.14 -4.30
C ASP A 355 -15.68 30.75 -3.34
N LEU A 356 -14.51 31.14 -3.86
CA LEU A 356 -13.45 31.77 -3.08
C LEU A 356 -13.57 33.29 -3.16
N THR A 357 -13.66 33.93 -2.00
CA THR A 357 -13.50 35.38 -1.86
C THR A 357 -12.11 35.69 -1.32
N VAL A 358 -11.44 36.69 -1.87
CA VAL A 358 -10.13 37.15 -1.42
C VAL A 358 -10.16 38.67 -1.27
N ASP A 359 -9.63 39.23 -0.20
CA ASP A 359 -9.51 40.68 -0.08
C ASP A 359 -8.32 41.20 -0.89
N VAL A 360 -7.15 40.55 -0.78
CA VAL A 360 -5.94 40.88 -1.57
C VAL A 360 -5.40 39.66 -2.33
N LEU A 361 -5.28 39.77 -3.65
CA LEU A 361 -4.70 38.72 -4.50
C LEU A 361 -3.32 39.14 -5.03
N ASP A 362 -2.29 38.32 -4.80
CA ASP A 362 -1.01 38.42 -5.51
C ASP A 362 -0.79 37.13 -6.31
N ALA A 363 -0.92 37.20 -7.63
CA ALA A 363 -0.84 36.06 -8.53
C ALA A 363 0.40 36.17 -9.43
N ASN A 364 1.21 35.11 -9.45
CA ASN A 364 2.33 34.91 -10.36
C ASN A 364 2.17 33.56 -11.08
N MET A 365 1.86 33.60 -12.37
CA MET A 365 1.49 32.44 -13.16
C MET A 365 2.34 32.33 -14.42
N SER A 366 2.98 31.18 -14.59
CA SER A 366 3.75 30.81 -15.77
C SER A 366 3.39 29.40 -16.27
N GLY A 367 3.82 29.07 -17.49
CA GLY A 367 3.47 27.82 -18.16
C GLY A 367 2.05 27.81 -18.73
N ALA A 368 1.42 26.65 -18.76
CA ALA A 368 0.02 26.45 -19.20
C ALA A 368 -0.93 26.35 -17.98
N SER A 369 -0.77 27.26 -17.01
CA SER A 369 -1.49 27.23 -15.73
C SER A 369 -2.83 27.95 -15.79
N PHE A 370 -3.82 27.47 -15.03
CA PHE A 370 -5.17 28.04 -14.99
C PHE A 370 -5.65 28.29 -13.56
N ALA A 371 -6.18 29.47 -13.28
CA ALA A 371 -6.76 29.80 -11.98
C ALA A 371 -8.11 30.49 -12.13
N THR A 372 -9.09 30.09 -11.31
CA THR A 372 -10.34 30.84 -11.11
C THR A 372 -10.44 31.30 -9.66
N VAL A 373 -10.75 32.58 -9.45
CA VAL A 373 -11.13 33.17 -8.15
C VAL A 373 -12.53 33.77 -8.28
N GLY A 374 -13.39 33.49 -7.31
CA GLY A 374 -14.78 33.92 -7.29
C GLY A 374 -14.89 35.44 -7.17
N ARG A 375 -14.40 36.01 -6.08
CA ARG A 375 -14.44 37.45 -5.86
C ARG A 375 -13.13 37.98 -5.31
N VAL A 376 -12.65 39.10 -5.84
CA VAL A 376 -11.63 39.94 -5.21
C VAL A 376 -12.26 41.24 -4.76
N ARG A 377 -12.25 41.52 -3.44
CA ARG A 377 -12.87 42.71 -2.85
C ARG A 377 -11.96 43.94 -2.85
N GLY A 378 -10.66 43.73 -2.60
CA GLY A 378 -9.68 44.80 -2.57
C GLY A 378 -8.86 44.83 -3.85
N GLU A 379 -7.54 44.73 -3.68
CA GLU A 379 -6.58 44.86 -4.78
C GLU A 379 -6.11 43.49 -5.31
N SER A 380 -5.69 43.49 -6.56
CA SER A 380 -5.08 42.34 -7.21
C SER A 380 -3.82 42.74 -7.98
N THR A 381 -2.69 42.10 -7.68
CA THR A 381 -1.48 42.15 -8.50
C THR A 381 -1.39 40.87 -9.32
N GLU A 382 -1.35 41.00 -10.65
CA GLU A 382 -1.50 39.85 -11.56
C GLU A 382 -0.34 39.80 -12.55
N ARG A 383 0.54 38.81 -12.39
CA ARG A 383 1.67 38.53 -13.29
C ARG A 383 1.39 37.22 -14.02
N VAL A 384 0.74 37.30 -15.18
CA VAL A 384 0.24 36.13 -15.92
C VAL A 384 0.96 36.01 -17.26
N ALA A 385 1.70 34.92 -17.47
CA ALA A 385 2.37 34.62 -18.73
C ALA A 385 1.36 34.36 -19.87
N GLN A 386 1.80 34.51 -21.12
CA GLN A 386 0.95 34.39 -22.33
C GLN A 386 0.11 33.10 -22.40
N MET A 387 0.62 31.97 -21.92
CA MET A 387 -0.05 30.66 -21.95
C MET A 387 -0.85 30.34 -20.68
N SER A 388 -0.76 31.20 -19.67
CA SER A 388 -1.50 31.09 -18.42
C SER A 388 -2.82 31.85 -18.50
N LYS A 389 -3.81 31.44 -17.70
CA LYS A 389 -5.11 32.12 -17.64
C LYS A 389 -5.59 32.25 -16.20
N LEU A 390 -5.78 33.50 -15.78
CA LEU A 390 -6.44 33.87 -14.53
C LEU A 390 -7.84 34.40 -14.83
N ASN A 391 -8.85 33.85 -14.15
CA ASN A 391 -10.24 34.28 -14.26
C ASN A 391 -10.74 34.75 -12.89
N ILE A 392 -11.12 36.02 -12.78
CA ILE A 392 -11.72 36.58 -11.57
C ILE A 392 -13.17 36.90 -11.89
N ARG A 393 -14.13 36.21 -11.25
CA ARG A 393 -15.55 36.34 -11.62
C ARG A 393 -16.13 37.69 -11.23
N GLN A 394 -15.73 38.23 -10.07
CA GLN A 394 -16.20 39.52 -9.54
C GLN A 394 -15.03 40.32 -8.98
N ARG A 395 -14.99 41.62 -9.30
CA ARG A 395 -14.00 42.59 -8.80
C ARG A 395 -14.76 43.74 -8.15
N GLY A 396 -14.29 44.21 -6.98
CA GLY A 396 -14.91 45.28 -6.20
C GLY A 396 -15.70 44.79 -5.01
#